data_AF-A0A0S6W0B6-F1
#
_entry.id   AF-A0A0S6W0B6-F1
#
_cell.length_a   1.000
_cell.length_b   1.000
_cell.length_c   1.000
_cell.angle_alpha   90.00
_cell.angle_beta   90.00
_cell.angle_gamma   90.00
#
_symmetry.space_group_name_H-M   'P 1'
#
loop_
_entity.id
_entity.type
_entity.pdbx_description
1 polymer ?
#
loop_
_entity_poly.entity_id
_entity_poly.type
_entity_poly.pdbx_seq_one_letter_code
_entity_poly.pdbx_strand_id
1 'polypeptide(L)'
;MTNLMESSSYFNNGLRHAVFGALFVLGFHLMGQKQYVKRFEYLAAAVVSSSALFFLPGHIGRYGSWLDQLYQFLHYPLADWDILLFGISWHRFFVTHSLAIPALLLILLLRHPIGHPVGMGLSVGMSSHLIWDALTCSMRTPVVFIDNIIEIRGYDAKGWLIIHGLLLLALAWHTSRVAERNEA
;
A
#
# COMPACT_ATOMS: atom_id res chain seq x y z
N MET A 1 12.19 3.71 -30.45
CA MET A 1 12.07 2.29 -30.02
C MET A 1 12.25 2.08 -28.52
N THR A 2 12.89 3.00 -27.79
CA THR A 2 13.06 2.98 -26.33
C THR A 2 11.76 3.19 -25.54
N ASN A 3 10.86 4.09 -25.98
CA ASN A 3 9.61 4.38 -25.26
C ASN A 3 8.62 3.20 -25.15
N LEU A 4 8.58 2.28 -26.12
CA LEU A 4 7.68 1.12 -26.08
C LEU A 4 8.17 0.02 -25.12
N MET A 5 9.49 -0.10 -24.95
CA MET A 5 10.07 -1.06 -23.99
C MET A 5 9.90 -0.57 -22.56
N GLU A 6 10.08 0.73 -22.30
CA GLU A 6 9.84 1.31 -20.97
C GLU A 6 8.36 1.27 -20.57
N SER A 7 7.43 1.58 -21.49
CA SER A 7 5.99 1.49 -21.22
C SER A 7 5.53 0.05 -20.96
N SER A 8 6.06 -0.92 -21.70
CA SER A 8 5.77 -2.34 -21.48
C SER A 8 6.33 -2.83 -20.14
N SER A 9 7.53 -2.38 -19.75
CA SER A 9 8.14 -2.70 -18.45
C SER A 9 7.31 -2.15 -17.29
N TYR A 10 6.89 -0.89 -17.37
CA TYR A 10 6.07 -0.24 -16.35
C TYR A 10 4.70 -0.92 -16.18
N PHE A 11 3.98 -1.13 -17.30
CA PHE A 11 2.69 -1.83 -17.28
C PHE A 11 2.80 -3.22 -16.65
N ASN A 12 3.79 -4.01 -17.07
CA ASN A 12 3.98 -5.36 -16.55
C ASN A 12 4.35 -5.36 -15.06
N ASN A 13 5.17 -4.39 -14.63
CA ASN A 13 5.49 -4.24 -13.21
C ASN A 13 4.24 -3.89 -12.41
N GLY A 14 3.44 -2.93 -12.87
CA GLY A 14 2.18 -2.57 -12.23
C GLY A 14 1.17 -3.73 -12.19
N LEU A 15 1.10 -4.53 -13.26
CA LEU A 15 0.22 -5.69 -13.31
C LEU A 15 0.65 -6.75 -12.28
N ARG A 16 1.96 -6.95 -12.08
CA ARG A 16 2.48 -7.84 -11.04
C ARG A 16 2.12 -7.35 -9.63
N HIS A 17 2.22 -6.04 -9.36
CA HIS A 17 1.75 -5.47 -8.10
C HIS A 17 0.25 -5.72 -7.89
N ALA A 18 -0.57 -5.49 -8.92
CA ALA A 18 -2.01 -5.72 -8.85
C ALA A 18 -2.35 -7.20 -8.57
N VAL A 19 -1.69 -8.13 -9.25
CA VAL A 19 -1.85 -9.57 -9.00
C VAL A 19 -1.42 -9.93 -7.58
N PHE A 20 -0.29 -9.39 -7.11
CA PHE A 20 0.19 -9.65 -5.75
C PHE A 20 -0.78 -9.11 -4.68
N GLY A 21 -1.31 -7.91 -4.86
CA GLY A 21 -2.38 -7.36 -4.02
C GLY A 21 -3.64 -8.22 -4.02
N ALA A 22 -4.07 -8.71 -5.20
CA ALA A 22 -5.21 -9.61 -5.31
C ALA A 22 -5.00 -10.93 -4.55
N LEU A 23 -3.78 -11.48 -4.55
CA LEU A 23 -3.44 -12.67 -3.77
C LEU A 23 -3.54 -12.42 -2.26
N PHE A 24 -3.20 -11.21 -1.78
CA PHE A 24 -3.35 -10.83 -0.38
C PHE A 24 -4.82 -10.74 0.02
N VAL A 25 -5.65 -10.11 -0.82
CA VAL A 25 -7.10 -10.05 -0.62
C VAL A 25 -7.70 -11.46 -0.63
N LEU A 26 -7.27 -12.33 -1.55
CA LEU A 26 -7.69 -13.73 -1.60
C LEU A 26 -7.25 -14.51 -0.34
N GLY A 27 -6.00 -14.34 0.10
CA GLY A 27 -5.50 -14.94 1.34
C GLY A 27 -6.35 -14.55 2.54
N PHE A 28 -6.66 -13.26 2.67
CA PHE A 28 -7.53 -12.75 3.72
C PHE A 28 -8.95 -13.32 3.64
N HIS A 29 -9.50 -13.45 2.42
CA HIS A 29 -10.78 -14.14 2.20
C HIS A 29 -10.77 -15.60 2.65
N LEU A 30 -9.71 -16.34 2.31
CA LEU A 30 -9.54 -17.75 2.65
C LEU A 30 -9.34 -17.98 4.15
N MET A 31 -8.84 -16.98 4.89
CA MET A 31 -8.75 -16.97 6.36
C MET A 31 -10.11 -16.77 7.06
N GLY A 32 -11.22 -16.82 6.31
CA GLY A 32 -12.58 -16.77 6.84
C GLY A 32 -13.21 -15.38 6.84
N GLN A 33 -12.53 -14.35 6.34
CA GLN A 33 -12.97 -12.95 6.45
C GLN A 33 -13.89 -12.52 5.29
N LYS A 34 -14.84 -13.40 4.94
CA LYS A 34 -15.63 -13.30 3.70
C LYS A 34 -16.56 -12.09 3.70
N GLN A 35 -17.11 -11.68 4.85
CA GLN A 35 -18.02 -10.53 4.89
C GLN A 35 -17.33 -9.21 4.53
N TYR A 36 -16.07 -9.02 4.94
CA TYR A 36 -15.36 -7.76 4.72
C TYR A 36 -14.83 -7.63 3.29
N VAL A 37 -14.32 -8.72 2.70
CA VAL A 37 -13.80 -8.70 1.32
C VAL A 37 -14.86 -8.36 0.28
N LYS A 38 -16.16 -8.58 0.58
CA LYS A 38 -17.27 -8.20 -0.29
C LYS A 38 -17.65 -6.72 -0.19
N ARG A 39 -17.15 -6.00 0.82
CA ARG A 39 -17.48 -4.60 1.04
C ARG A 39 -16.68 -3.71 0.10
N PHE A 40 -17.37 -2.78 -0.55
CA PHE A 40 -16.75 -1.83 -1.46
C PHE A 40 -15.69 -0.98 -0.75
N GLU A 41 -15.95 -0.58 0.50
CA GLU A 41 -15.03 0.26 1.29
C GLU A 41 -13.70 -0.45 1.57
N TYR A 42 -13.75 -1.77 1.83
CA TYR A 42 -12.55 -2.59 1.99
C TYR A 42 -11.76 -2.67 0.68
N LEU A 43 -12.44 -2.98 -0.43
CA LEU A 43 -11.80 -3.14 -1.74
C LEU A 43 -11.18 -1.83 -2.23
N ALA A 44 -11.91 -0.72 -2.09
CA ALA A 44 -11.41 0.60 -2.45
C ALA A 44 -10.18 0.98 -1.63
N ALA A 45 -10.23 0.76 -0.31
CA ALA A 45 -9.10 1.01 0.57
C ALA A 45 -7.89 0.14 0.22
N ALA A 46 -8.09 -1.16 -0.04
CA ALA A 46 -7.03 -2.08 -0.42
C ALA A 46 -6.40 -1.71 -1.78
N VAL A 47 -7.20 -1.26 -2.75
CA VAL A 47 -6.70 -0.80 -4.05
C VAL A 47 -5.88 0.47 -3.90
N VAL A 48 -6.37 1.50 -3.20
CA VAL A 48 -5.67 2.79 -3.05
C VAL A 48 -4.41 2.66 -2.19
N SER A 49 -4.39 1.72 -1.26
CA SER A 49 -3.22 1.53 -0.38
C SER A 49 -2.25 0.48 -0.91
N SER A 50 -2.56 -0.15 -2.05
CA SER A 50 -1.66 -1.05 -2.76
C SER A 50 -1.21 -0.39 -4.06
N SER A 51 -0.10 -0.86 -4.62
CA SER A 51 0.36 -0.44 -5.95
C SER A 51 -0.45 -1.05 -7.09
N ALA A 52 -1.72 -1.39 -6.85
CA ALA A 52 -2.56 -2.08 -7.82
C ALA A 52 -2.87 -1.22 -9.05
N LEU A 53 -2.82 0.11 -8.94
CA LEU A 53 -3.11 1.00 -10.07
C LEU A 53 -1.88 1.29 -10.95
N PHE A 54 -0.70 0.75 -10.63
CA PHE A 54 0.53 1.03 -11.38
C PHE A 54 0.53 0.55 -12.82
N PHE A 55 -0.39 -0.33 -13.22
CA PHE A 55 -0.55 -0.70 -14.64
C PHE A 55 -1.33 0.34 -15.45
N LEU A 56 -1.96 1.32 -14.79
CA LEU A 56 -2.64 2.44 -15.45
C LEU A 56 -1.63 3.56 -15.77
N PRO A 57 -1.94 4.44 -16.74
CA PRO A 57 -1.07 5.57 -17.07
C PRO A 57 -0.78 6.44 -15.85
N GLY A 58 0.47 6.88 -15.62
CA GLY A 58 0.80 7.68 -14.43
C GLY A 58 0.19 9.09 -14.38
N HIS A 59 -0.42 9.55 -15.47
CA HIS A 59 -1.05 10.86 -15.60
C HIS A 59 -2.33 10.77 -16.43
N ILE A 60 -3.28 11.67 -16.13
CA ILE A 60 -4.51 11.80 -16.91
C ILE A 60 -4.80 13.26 -17.25
N GLY A 61 -5.40 13.48 -18.41
CA GLY A 61 -5.77 14.83 -18.87
C GLY A 61 -4.57 15.74 -19.04
N ARG A 62 -4.64 16.96 -18.47
CA ARG A 62 -3.56 17.95 -18.55
C ARG A 62 -2.63 17.79 -17.35
N TYR A 63 -1.35 17.57 -17.62
CA TYR A 63 -0.29 17.49 -16.61
C TYR A 63 -0.35 18.66 -15.62
N GLY A 64 -0.35 18.35 -14.33
CA GLY A 64 -0.39 19.33 -13.24
C GLY A 64 -1.75 19.99 -13.00
N SER A 65 -2.81 19.60 -13.71
CA SER A 65 -4.18 20.01 -13.38
C SER A 65 -4.62 19.42 -12.03
N TRP A 66 -5.67 19.99 -11.42
CA TRP A 66 -6.20 19.47 -10.16
C TRP A 66 -6.68 18.01 -10.28
N LEU A 67 -7.21 17.62 -11.46
CA LEU A 67 -7.60 16.24 -11.76
C LEU A 67 -6.40 15.30 -11.84
N ASP A 68 -5.32 15.75 -12.48
CA ASP A 68 -4.07 14.99 -12.58
C ASP A 68 -3.44 14.79 -11.20
N GLN A 69 -3.43 15.83 -10.36
CA GLN A 69 -2.93 15.73 -8.98
C GLN A 69 -3.77 14.78 -8.12
N LEU A 70 -5.11 14.90 -8.17
CA LEU A 70 -5.99 13.98 -7.47
C LEU A 70 -5.78 12.53 -7.96
N TYR A 71 -5.62 12.36 -9.26
CA TYR A 71 -5.33 11.06 -9.85
C TYR A 71 -4.01 10.49 -9.34
N GLN A 72 -2.95 11.29 -9.24
CA GLN A 72 -1.67 10.84 -8.69
C GLN A 72 -1.79 10.34 -7.25
N PHE A 73 -2.54 11.02 -6.38
CA PHE A 73 -2.77 10.54 -5.02
C PHE A 73 -3.54 9.21 -4.96
N LEU A 74 -4.38 8.93 -5.96
CA LEU A 74 -5.07 7.64 -6.06
C LEU A 74 -4.20 6.57 -6.71
N HIS A 75 -3.34 6.96 -7.65
CA HIS A 75 -2.46 6.08 -8.41
C HIS A 75 -1.30 5.57 -7.54
N TYR A 76 -0.66 6.46 -6.78
CA TYR A 76 0.38 6.10 -5.81
C TYR A 76 -0.24 5.42 -4.58
N PRO A 77 0.32 4.29 -4.14
CA PRO A 77 -0.13 3.66 -2.90
C PRO A 77 0.07 4.64 -1.75
N LEU A 78 -0.77 4.51 -0.72
CA LEU A 78 -0.69 5.35 0.47
C LEU A 78 0.72 5.44 1.09
N ALA A 79 1.52 4.37 1.01
CA ALA A 79 2.91 4.37 1.47
C ALA A 79 3.81 5.32 0.67
N ASP A 80 3.55 5.50 -0.62
CA ASP A 80 4.39 6.30 -1.54
C ASP A 80 3.88 7.75 -1.68
N TRP A 81 2.93 8.17 -0.83
CA TRP A 81 2.52 9.57 -0.78
C TRP A 81 3.64 10.49 -0.27
N ASP A 82 4.68 9.95 0.36
CA ASP A 82 5.91 10.67 0.67
C ASP A 82 6.56 11.27 -0.59
N ILE A 83 6.53 10.57 -1.73
CA ILE A 83 7.02 11.07 -3.01
C ILE A 83 6.24 12.32 -3.43
N LEU A 84 4.91 12.29 -3.30
CA LEU A 84 4.03 13.37 -3.72
C LEU A 84 4.16 14.59 -2.81
N LEU A 85 4.39 14.37 -1.52
CA LEU A 85 4.45 15.43 -0.51
C LEU A 85 5.85 16.04 -0.35
N PHE A 86 6.90 15.22 -0.44
CA PHE A 86 8.27 15.61 -0.11
C PHE A 86 9.27 15.40 -1.25
N GLY A 87 8.87 14.72 -2.32
CA GLY A 87 9.71 14.42 -3.48
C GLY A 87 10.36 13.03 -3.44
N ILE A 88 10.95 12.62 -4.57
CA ILE A 88 11.48 11.26 -4.76
C ILE A 88 12.62 10.88 -3.81
N SER A 89 13.36 11.85 -3.25
CA SER A 89 14.42 11.59 -2.29
C SER A 89 13.90 11.05 -0.95
N TRP A 90 12.62 11.30 -0.66
CA TRP A 90 11.91 10.79 0.51
C TRP A 90 11.17 9.48 0.25
N HIS A 91 11.27 8.91 -0.96
CA HIS A 91 10.64 7.64 -1.28
C HIS A 91 11.03 6.57 -0.26
N ARG A 92 10.04 5.89 0.30
CA ARG A 92 10.21 4.91 1.38
C ARG A 92 10.57 5.53 2.70
N PHE A 93 9.94 6.65 3.00
CA PHE A 93 10.03 7.28 4.30
C PHE A 93 9.55 6.30 5.38
N PHE A 94 10.33 6.17 6.45
CA PHE A 94 10.11 5.12 7.44
C PHE A 94 8.71 5.14 8.05
N VAL A 95 8.08 6.32 8.20
CA VAL A 95 6.72 6.45 8.75
C VAL A 95 5.68 5.89 7.77
N THR A 96 5.74 6.29 6.51
CA THR A 96 4.78 5.87 5.48
C THR A 96 4.94 4.39 5.12
N HIS A 97 6.18 3.89 5.25
CA HIS A 97 6.55 2.49 5.05
C HIS A 97 6.64 1.71 6.39
N SER A 98 5.73 2.02 7.31
CA SER A 98 5.58 1.29 8.57
C SER A 98 4.11 1.04 8.91
N LEU A 99 3.88 0.36 10.03
CA LEU A 99 2.54 0.15 10.57
C LEU A 99 1.89 1.44 11.10
N ALA A 100 2.66 2.53 11.25
CA ALA A 100 2.22 3.74 11.94
C ALA A 100 0.98 4.37 11.28
N ILE A 101 0.98 4.51 9.95
CA ILE A 101 -0.14 5.13 9.24
C ILE A 101 -1.43 4.29 9.34
N PRO A 102 -1.45 3.00 8.98
CA PRO A 102 -2.66 2.19 9.14
C PRO A 102 -3.12 2.07 10.58
N ALA A 103 -2.20 1.95 11.55
CA ALA A 103 -2.59 1.89 12.96
C ALA A 103 -3.26 3.19 13.42
N LEU A 104 -2.70 4.36 13.06
CA LEU A 104 -3.30 5.65 13.38
C LEU A 104 -4.66 5.80 12.71
N LEU A 105 -4.76 5.52 11.40
CA LEU A 105 -6.03 5.61 10.67
C LEU A 105 -7.07 4.67 11.24
N LEU A 106 -6.68 3.44 11.61
CA LEU A 106 -7.57 2.47 12.25
C LEU A 106 -8.08 3.03 13.58
N ILE A 107 -7.23 3.53 14.47
CA ILE A 107 -7.65 4.15 15.74
C ILE A 107 -8.67 5.28 15.52
N LEU A 108 -8.44 6.13 14.52
CA LEU A 108 -9.32 7.25 14.21
C LEU A 108 -10.65 6.78 13.60
N LEU A 109 -10.61 5.76 12.75
CA LEU A 109 -11.75 5.29 11.98
C LEU A 109 -12.62 4.29 12.73
N LEU A 110 -12.09 3.56 13.71
CA LEU A 110 -12.83 2.55 14.51
C LEU A 110 -14.09 3.09 15.20
N ARG A 111 -14.23 4.42 15.32
CA ARG A 111 -15.44 5.07 15.84
C ARG A 111 -16.62 5.07 14.85
N HIS A 112 -16.40 4.64 13.61
CA HIS A 112 -17.38 4.68 12.53
C HIS A 112 -17.64 3.29 11.93
N PRO A 113 -18.89 2.98 11.49
CA PRO A 113 -19.24 1.69 10.88
C PRO A 113 -18.45 1.34 9.61
N ILE A 114 -17.98 2.36 8.90
CA ILE A 114 -17.13 2.21 7.71
C ILE A 114 -15.64 2.08 8.06
N GLY A 115 -15.26 2.34 9.31
CA GLY A 115 -13.85 2.40 9.67
C GLY A 115 -13.18 1.03 9.75
N HIS A 116 -13.91 0.02 10.22
CA HIS A 116 -13.43 -1.36 10.24
C HIS A 116 -13.05 -1.87 8.83
N PRO A 117 -13.96 -1.88 7.83
CA PRO A 117 -13.60 -2.37 6.49
C PRO A 117 -12.52 -1.52 5.84
N VAL A 118 -12.54 -0.19 5.99
CA VAL A 118 -11.49 0.70 5.45
C VAL A 118 -10.15 0.38 6.09
N GLY A 119 -10.05 0.35 7.42
CA GLY A 119 -8.80 0.08 8.12
C GLY A 119 -8.22 -1.30 7.81
N MET A 120 -9.07 -2.32 7.66
CA MET A 120 -8.64 -3.64 7.19
C MET A 120 -8.15 -3.59 5.74
N GLY A 121 -8.86 -2.92 4.85
CA GLY A 121 -8.47 -2.75 3.44
C GLY A 121 -7.12 -2.05 3.32
N LEU A 122 -6.94 -0.93 4.02
CA LEU A 122 -5.68 -0.18 4.09
C LEU A 122 -4.52 -1.07 4.59
N SER A 123 -4.77 -1.85 5.64
CA SER A 123 -3.75 -2.72 6.23
C SER A 123 -3.35 -3.85 5.27
N VAL A 124 -4.30 -4.49 4.60
CA VAL A 124 -4.03 -5.56 3.62
C VAL A 124 -3.34 -5.00 2.38
N GLY A 125 -3.83 -3.88 1.84
CA GLY A 125 -3.25 -3.25 0.65
C GLY A 125 -1.82 -2.76 0.90
N MET A 126 -1.58 -2.05 2.01
CA MET A 126 -0.22 -1.61 2.36
C MET A 126 0.70 -2.79 2.66
N SER A 127 0.20 -3.84 3.32
CA SER A 127 1.01 -5.04 3.53
C SER A 127 1.48 -5.66 2.21
N SER A 128 0.57 -5.78 1.23
CA SER A 128 0.92 -6.29 -0.10
C SER A 128 1.98 -5.44 -0.79
N HIS A 129 1.87 -4.11 -0.67
CA HIS A 129 2.86 -3.17 -1.21
C HIS A 129 4.22 -3.34 -0.55
N LEU A 130 4.31 -3.25 0.78
CA LEU A 130 5.58 -3.33 1.50
C LEU A 130 6.30 -4.66 1.27
N ILE A 131 5.57 -5.78 1.31
CA ILE A 131 6.17 -7.10 1.08
C ILE A 131 6.62 -7.23 -0.36
N TRP A 132 5.83 -6.78 -1.34
CA TRP A 132 6.25 -6.81 -2.73
C TRP A 132 7.52 -5.99 -2.96
N ASP A 133 7.56 -4.78 -2.41
CA ASP A 133 8.71 -3.89 -2.49
C ASP A 133 9.96 -4.53 -1.87
N ALA A 134 9.82 -5.16 -0.70
CA ALA A 134 10.92 -5.87 -0.07
C ALA A 134 11.46 -7.01 -0.95
N LEU A 135 10.58 -7.78 -1.60
CA LEU A 135 10.95 -8.92 -2.40
C LEU A 135 11.61 -8.50 -3.72
N THR A 136 11.15 -7.41 -4.34
CA THR A 136 11.51 -7.06 -5.71
C THR A 136 12.49 -5.90 -5.85
N CYS A 137 12.59 -5.01 -4.85
CA CYS A 137 13.48 -3.86 -4.97
C CYS A 137 14.96 -4.27 -4.98
N SER A 138 15.79 -3.41 -5.58
CA SER A 138 17.24 -3.58 -5.58
C SER A 138 17.80 -3.48 -4.16
N MET A 139 18.96 -4.11 -3.90
CA MET A 139 19.69 -3.99 -2.62
C MET A 139 20.16 -2.57 -2.33
N ARG A 140 20.18 -1.70 -3.33
CA ARG A 140 20.51 -0.29 -3.18
C ARG A 140 19.32 0.55 -2.76
N THR A 141 18.09 0.05 -2.78
CA THR A 141 16.92 0.88 -2.49
C THR A 141 16.81 1.13 -0.98
N PRO A 142 16.84 2.39 -0.49
CA PRO A 142 16.83 2.67 0.94
C PRO A 142 15.41 2.67 1.53
N VAL A 143 15.34 2.54 2.86
CA VAL A 143 14.27 3.12 3.69
C VAL A 143 14.85 4.36 4.35
N VAL A 144 14.17 5.49 4.18
CA VAL A 144 14.69 6.83 4.53
C VAL A 144 14.13 7.27 5.87
N PHE A 145 15.00 7.64 6.80
CA PHE A 145 14.62 8.26 8.08
C PHE A 145 14.80 9.78 8.01
N ILE A 146 15.91 10.22 7.43
CA ILE A 146 16.21 11.63 7.15
C ILE A 146 16.91 11.67 5.80
N ASP A 147 16.34 12.41 4.83
CA ASP A 147 16.87 12.49 3.47
C ASP A 147 18.37 12.86 3.45
N ASN A 148 19.16 12.05 2.74
CA ASN A 148 20.62 12.14 2.62
C ASN A 148 21.44 12.10 3.93
N ILE A 149 20.82 11.78 5.08
CA ILE A 149 21.50 11.75 6.38
C ILE A 149 21.37 10.39 7.06
N ILE A 150 20.15 9.85 7.18
CA ILE A 150 19.89 8.58 7.86
C ILE A 150 19.00 7.70 6.99
N GLU A 151 19.54 6.55 6.60
CA GLU A 151 18.89 5.55 5.78
C GLU A 151 19.40 4.14 6.11
N ILE A 152 18.55 3.14 5.89
CA ILE A 152 18.95 1.74 5.91
C ILE A 152 18.81 1.17 4.49
N ARG A 153 19.68 0.24 4.10
CA ARG A 153 19.71 -0.37 2.75
C ARG A 153 19.85 -1.89 2.84
N GLY A 154 19.83 -2.57 1.69
CA GLY A 154 20.10 -4.00 1.61
C GLY A 154 19.09 -4.85 2.38
N TYR A 155 19.59 -5.83 3.14
CA TYR A 155 18.75 -6.77 3.90
C TYR A 155 18.01 -6.10 5.05
N ASP A 156 18.57 -5.03 5.62
CA ASP A 156 17.92 -4.30 6.72
C ASP A 156 16.67 -3.58 6.23
N ALA A 157 16.77 -2.88 5.09
CA ALA A 157 15.62 -2.25 4.44
C ALA A 157 14.56 -3.26 4.02
N LYS A 158 14.97 -4.37 3.40
CA LYS A 158 14.03 -5.45 3.01
C LYS A 158 13.37 -6.09 4.23
N GLY A 159 14.13 -6.33 5.29
CA GLY A 159 13.65 -6.87 6.56
C GLY A 159 12.64 -5.94 7.22
N TRP A 160 12.92 -4.64 7.27
CA TRP A 160 12.00 -3.61 7.75
C TRP A 160 10.65 -3.70 7.04
N LEU A 161 10.66 -3.69 5.70
CA LEU A 161 9.46 -3.73 4.89
C LEU A 161 8.66 -5.04 5.08
N ILE A 162 9.33 -6.19 5.14
CA ILE A 162 8.67 -7.49 5.40
C ILE A 162 8.04 -7.50 6.79
N ILE A 163 8.78 -7.10 7.82
CA ILE A 163 8.28 -7.11 9.20
C ILE A 163 7.06 -6.20 9.32
N HIS A 164 7.14 -4.96 8.80
CA HIS A 164 6.01 -4.05 8.84
C HIS A 164 4.82 -4.53 8.01
N GLY A 165 5.05 -5.14 6.84
CA GLY A 165 4.01 -5.77 6.05
C GLY A 165 3.31 -6.91 6.81
N LEU A 166 4.06 -7.80 7.47
CA LEU A 166 3.49 -8.88 8.27
C LEU A 166 2.70 -8.35 9.48
N LEU A 167 3.19 -7.31 10.15
CA LEU A 167 2.49 -6.65 11.25
C LEU A 167 1.16 -6.03 10.78
N LEU A 168 1.12 -5.47 9.57
CA LEU A 168 -0.13 -4.95 8.98
C LEU A 168 -1.14 -6.05 8.68
N LEU A 169 -0.71 -7.21 8.18
CA LEU A 169 -1.61 -8.37 8.04
C LEU A 169 -2.13 -8.86 9.39
N ALA A 170 -1.26 -8.92 10.39
CA ALA A 170 -1.66 -9.29 11.75
C ALA A 170 -2.67 -8.29 12.32
N LEU A 171 -2.47 -6.99 12.09
CA LEU A 171 -3.41 -5.93 12.49
C LEU A 171 -4.77 -6.07 11.78
N ALA A 172 -4.77 -6.31 10.47
CA ALA A 172 -5.99 -6.53 9.70
C ALA A 172 -6.79 -7.72 10.24
N TRP A 173 -6.10 -8.85 10.46
CA TRP A 173 -6.72 -10.05 11.04
C TRP A 173 -7.23 -9.79 12.46
N HIS A 174 -6.42 -9.20 13.34
CA HIS A 174 -6.86 -8.90 14.69
C HIS A 174 -8.14 -8.04 14.70
N THR A 175 -8.15 -6.97 13.90
CA THR A 175 -9.31 -6.07 13.78
C THR A 175 -10.55 -6.80 13.28
N SER A 176 -10.38 -7.71 12.33
CA SER A 176 -11.50 -8.46 11.77
C SER A 176 -12.15 -9.39 12.80
N ARG A 177 -11.33 -10.04 13.65
CA ARG A 177 -11.82 -10.89 14.75
C ARG A 177 -12.51 -10.10 15.85
N VAL A 178 -12.02 -8.89 16.14
CA VAL A 178 -12.68 -8.01 17.12
C VAL A 178 -14.05 -7.58 16.59
N ALA A 179 -14.14 -7.22 15.31
CA ALA A 179 -15.40 -6.83 14.69
C ALA A 179 -16.42 -7.99 14.65
N GLU A 180 -16.00 -9.21 14.28
CA GLU A 180 -16.84 -10.41 14.32
C GLU A 180 -17.46 -10.66 15.71
N ARG A 181 -16.68 -10.44 16.79
CA ARG A 181 -17.16 -10.65 18.17
C ARG A 181 -18.15 -9.60 18.64
N ASN A 182 -18.09 -8.40 18.09
CA ASN A 182 -19.01 -7.31 18.47
C ASN A 182 -20.35 -7.40 17.71
N GLU A 183 -20.39 -8.17 16.62
CA GLU A 183 -21.59 -8.40 15.80
C GLU A 183 -22.34 -9.70 16.17
N ALA A 184 -21.76 -10.57 17.01
CA ALA A 184 -22.31 -11.85 17.47
C ALA A 184 -22.98 -11.75 18.84
#